data_AF-G1WAM5-F1
#
_entry.id   AF-G1WAM5-F1
#
_cell.length_a   1.000
_cell.length_b   1.000
_cell.length_c   1.000
_cell.angle_alpha   90.00
_cell.angle_beta   90.00
_cell.angle_gamma   90.00
#
_symmetry.space_group_name_H-M   'P 1'
#
loop_
_entity.id
_entity.type
_entity.pdbx_description
1 polymer ?
#
loop_
_entity_poly.entity_id
_entity_poly.type
_entity_poly.pdbx_seq_one_letter_code
_entity_poly.pdbx_strand_id
1 'polypeptide(L)'
;MKVKVEKVIHPSAWINSISVGEVRVANIPPTCAHTVRNLVSRFNVNWGEDKDRFLHVSYNSYAHRMPIHAISIEQRALELNTFADKHEWTKKLPKEFFDKEPWEEGQEYE
;
A
#
# COMPACT_ATOMS: atom_id res chain seq x y z
N MET A 1 -10.65 8.20 6.84
CA MET A 1 -10.43 6.79 7.25
C MET A 1 -9.24 6.82 8.16
N LYS A 2 -9.31 6.31 9.39
CA LYS A 2 -8.16 6.36 10.29
C LYS A 2 -7.10 5.35 9.87
N VAL A 3 -5.87 5.81 9.64
CA VAL A 3 -4.71 4.96 9.35
C VAL A 3 -3.61 5.25 10.36
N LYS A 4 -3.15 4.20 11.02
CA LYS A 4 -1.98 4.27 11.89
C LYS A 4 -0.71 4.11 11.06
N VAL A 5 0.28 4.97 11.28
CA VAL A 5 1.58 4.84 10.62
C VAL A 5 2.39 3.75 11.29
N GLU A 6 2.79 2.76 10.50
CA GLU A 6 3.51 1.60 10.97
C GLU A 6 5.01 1.77 10.81
N LYS A 7 5.74 1.21 11.78
CA LYS A 7 7.18 1.01 11.69
C LYS A 7 7.47 -0.31 10.98
N VAL A 8 8.17 -0.26 9.85
CA VAL A 8 8.48 -1.46 9.05
C VAL A 8 9.92 -1.88 9.26
N ILE A 9 10.11 -2.98 9.99
CA ILE A 9 11.42 -3.61 10.18
C ILE A 9 11.70 -4.63 9.06
N HIS A 10 10.70 -5.43 8.70
CA HIS A 10 10.80 -6.46 7.66
C HIS A 10 9.71 -6.25 6.59
N PRO A 11 10.02 -5.61 5.46
CA PRO A 11 9.03 -5.28 4.43
C PRO A 11 8.28 -6.50 3.89
N SER A 12 8.94 -7.66 3.78
CA SER A 12 8.31 -8.90 3.34
C SER A 12 7.23 -9.39 4.31
N ALA A 13 7.46 -9.31 5.62
CA ALA A 13 6.48 -9.69 6.64
C ALA A 13 5.30 -8.70 6.68
N TRP A 14 5.61 -7.40 6.54
CA TRP A 14 4.61 -6.35 6.43
C TRP A 14 3.66 -6.57 5.25
N ILE A 15 4.22 -6.83 4.06
CA ILE A 15 3.47 -7.18 2.84
C ILE A 15 2.70 -8.49 3.01
N ASN A 16 3.27 -9.48 3.69
CA ASN A 16 2.63 -10.79 3.81
C ASN A 16 1.44 -10.82 4.79
N SER A 17 1.42 -9.93 5.78
CA SER A 17 0.44 -9.95 6.87
C SER A 17 -0.80 -9.09 6.64
N ILE A 18 -0.88 -8.36 5.52
CA ILE A 18 -2.06 -7.55 5.18
C ILE A 18 -3.23 -8.43 4.71
N SER A 19 -4.44 -8.09 5.13
CA SER A 19 -5.68 -8.78 4.75
C SER A 19 -6.46 -8.01 3.69
N VAL A 20 -7.27 -8.69 2.89
CA VAL A 20 -8.13 -8.05 1.88
C VAL A 20 -9.04 -6.98 2.53
N GLY A 21 -9.13 -5.81 1.91
CA GLY A 21 -9.85 -4.64 2.40
C GLY A 21 -9.03 -3.74 3.34
N GLU A 22 -7.85 -4.16 3.77
CA GLU A 22 -6.98 -3.40 4.67
C GLU A 22 -6.11 -2.39 3.92
N VAL A 23 -5.92 -1.22 4.52
CA VAL A 23 -4.96 -0.21 4.11
C VAL A 23 -3.94 -0.03 5.22
N ARG A 24 -2.65 -0.10 4.86
CA ARG A 24 -1.54 0.18 5.78
C ARG A 24 -0.66 1.28 5.23
N VAL A 25 -0.10 2.10 6.11
CA VAL A 25 0.86 3.14 5.74
C VAL A 25 2.09 3.00 6.62
N ALA A 26 3.26 3.13 6.02
CA ALA A 26 4.52 3.13 6.73
C ALA A 26 5.44 4.24 6.24
N ASN A 27 6.27 4.74 7.14
CA ASN A 27 7.39 5.60 6.77
C ASN A 27 8.49 4.72 6.17
N ILE A 28 8.82 4.94 4.90
CA ILE A 28 9.81 4.16 4.16
C ILE A 28 10.84 5.15 3.60
N PRO A 29 12.12 5.07 3.98
CA PRO A 29 13.14 5.94 3.44
C PRO A 29 13.24 5.84 1.90
N PRO A 30 13.60 6.93 1.19
CA PRO A 30 13.75 6.91 -0.26
C PRO A 30 14.67 5.82 -0.80
N THR A 31 15.75 5.53 -0.06
CA THR A 31 16.73 4.48 -0.39
C THR A 31 16.12 3.08 -0.39
N CYS A 32 15.04 2.85 0.35
CA CYS A 32 14.35 1.57 0.45
C CYS A 32 13.07 1.50 -0.40
N ALA A 33 12.52 2.63 -0.84
CA ALA A 33 11.23 2.71 -1.51
C ALA A 33 11.12 1.79 -2.75
N HIS A 34 12.16 1.78 -3.59
CA HIS A 34 12.19 0.91 -4.76
C HIS A 34 12.21 -0.58 -4.39
N THR A 35 12.99 -0.95 -3.38
CA THR A 35 13.06 -2.34 -2.88
C THR A 35 11.70 -2.82 -2.37
N VAL A 36 10.99 -2.00 -1.59
CA VAL A 36 9.65 -2.37 -1.08
C VAL A 36 8.64 -2.50 -2.22
N ARG A 37 8.64 -1.58 -3.19
CA ARG A 37 7.78 -1.69 -4.38
C ARG A 37 8.05 -2.97 -5.17
N ASN A 38 9.31 -3.36 -5.32
CA ASN A 38 9.66 -4.61 -5.98
C ASN A 38 9.19 -5.84 -5.22
N LEU A 39 9.21 -5.81 -3.89
CA LEU A 39 8.64 -6.88 -3.07
C LEU A 39 7.12 -6.99 -3.26
N VAL A 40 6.41 -5.87 -3.33
CA VAL A 40 4.97 -5.87 -3.64
C VAL A 40 4.71 -6.42 -5.04
N SER A 41 5.48 -6.01 -6.04
CA SER A 41 5.35 -6.54 -7.40
C SER A 41 5.59 -8.04 -7.45
N ARG A 42 6.65 -8.53 -6.81
CA ARG A 42 6.93 -9.99 -6.70
C ARG A 42 5.85 -10.72 -5.93
N PHE A 43 5.29 -10.11 -4.89
CA PHE A 43 4.16 -10.66 -4.16
C PHE A 43 2.97 -10.87 -5.10
N ASN A 44 2.56 -9.82 -5.83
CA ASN A 44 1.41 -9.88 -6.74
C ASN A 44 1.61 -10.92 -7.85
N VAL A 45 2.82 -11.07 -8.38
CA VAL A 45 3.11 -12.02 -9.48
C VAL A 45 3.20 -13.46 -8.99
N ASN A 46 3.84 -13.72 -7.85
CA ASN A 46 4.18 -15.08 -7.44
C ASN A 46 3.26 -15.67 -6.38
N TRP A 47 2.57 -14.84 -5.60
CA TRP A 47 1.80 -15.26 -4.42
C TRP A 47 0.41 -14.66 -4.38
N GLY A 48 0.10 -13.69 -5.25
CA GLY A 48 -1.16 -12.98 -5.21
C GLY A 48 -2.35 -13.89 -5.49
N GLU A 49 -2.22 -14.74 -6.51
CA GLU A 49 -3.25 -15.72 -6.89
C GLU A 49 -3.44 -16.78 -5.79
N ASP A 50 -2.34 -17.40 -5.33
CA ASP A 50 -2.37 -18.41 -4.26
C ASP A 50 -2.97 -17.89 -2.93
N LYS A 51 -2.81 -16.59 -2.66
CA LYS A 51 -3.33 -15.94 -1.45
C LYS A 51 -4.63 -15.16 -1.69
N ASP A 52 -5.23 -15.32 -2.87
CA ASP A 52 -6.43 -14.62 -3.32
C ASP A 52 -6.42 -13.10 -3.01
N ARG A 53 -5.28 -12.45 -3.27
CA ARG A 53 -5.14 -11.02 -3.02
C ARG A 53 -4.15 -10.32 -3.94
N PHE A 54 -4.48 -9.10 -4.31
CA PHE A 54 -3.63 -8.16 -5.03
C PHE A 54 -3.35 -6.93 -4.18
N LEU A 55 -2.11 -6.46 -4.18
CA LEU A 55 -1.69 -5.31 -3.42
C LEU A 55 -1.44 -4.11 -4.33
N HIS A 56 -2.19 -3.04 -4.11
CA HIS A 56 -1.83 -1.72 -4.60
C HIS A 56 -0.72 -1.13 -3.72
N VAL A 57 0.17 -0.38 -4.35
CA VAL A 57 1.24 0.34 -3.66
C VAL A 57 1.48 1.69 -4.34
N SER A 58 1.78 2.70 -3.54
CA SER A 58 2.24 4.01 -4.01
C SER A 58 3.44 4.47 -3.18
N TYR A 59 3.97 5.66 -3.45
CA TYR A 59 5.00 6.26 -2.62
C TYR A 59 4.91 7.78 -2.68
N ASN A 60 4.80 8.42 -1.52
CA ASN A 60 4.95 9.87 -1.40
C ASN A 60 6.43 10.18 -1.16
N SER A 61 7.10 10.71 -2.19
CA SER A 61 8.52 11.04 -2.14
C SER A 61 8.84 12.32 -1.36
N TYR A 62 7.86 13.16 -1.04
CA TYR A 62 8.06 14.36 -0.22
C TYR A 62 8.05 14.02 1.27
N ALA A 63 7.03 13.27 1.70
CA ALA A 63 6.86 12.87 3.10
C ALA A 63 7.48 11.50 3.44
N HIS A 64 8.10 10.82 2.46
CA HIS A 64 8.76 9.52 2.60
C HIS A 64 7.87 8.42 3.20
N ARG A 65 6.65 8.30 2.68
CA ARG A 65 5.65 7.31 3.16
C ARG A 65 5.07 6.47 2.05
N MET A 66 4.74 5.23 2.39
CA MET A 66 4.28 4.21 1.47
C MET A 66 2.95 3.62 1.97
N PRO A 67 1.87 3.71 1.18
CA PRO A 67 0.66 2.96 1.43
C PRO A 67 0.70 1.63 0.70
N ILE A 68 0.11 0.60 1.33
CA ILE A 68 -0.33 -0.62 0.65
C ILE A 68 -1.82 -0.83 0.91
N HIS A 69 -2.55 -1.29 -0.10
CA HIS A 69 -3.96 -1.63 0.00
C HIS A 69 -4.20 -2.98 -0.65
N ALA A 70 -4.83 -3.90 0.08
CA ALA A 70 -5.12 -5.24 -0.40
C ALA A 70 -6.55 -5.35 -0.91
N ILE A 71 -6.71 -5.92 -2.10
CA ILE A 71 -8.00 -6.28 -2.71
C ILE A 71 -8.00 -7.76 -3.07
N SER A 72 -9.17 -8.37 -3.27
CA SER A 72 -9.24 -9.75 -3.78
C SER A 72 -8.82 -9.82 -5.25
N ILE A 73 -8.47 -11.02 -5.75
CA ILE A 73 -8.18 -11.21 -7.17
C ILE A 73 -9.42 -10.96 -8.03
N GLU A 74 -10.61 -11.30 -7.52
CA GLU A 74 -11.88 -10.98 -8.18
C GLU A 74 -12.06 -9.46 -8.36
N GLN A 75 -11.84 -8.67 -7.30
CA GLN A 75 -11.88 -7.21 -7.38
C GLN A 75 -10.84 -6.68 -8.38
N ARG A 76 -9.64 -7.27 -8.39
CA ARG A 76 -8.60 -6.89 -9.33
C ARG A 76 -8.99 -7.17 -10.79
N ALA A 77 -9.67 -8.28 -11.05
CA ALA A 77 -10.18 -8.60 -12.39
C ALA A 77 -11.25 -7.58 -12.83
N LEU A 78 -12.13 -7.16 -11.91
CA LEU A 78 -13.11 -6.11 -12.19
C LEU A 78 -12.45 -4.77 -12.54
N GLU A 79 -11.42 -4.35 -11.79
CA GLU A 79 -10.66 -3.12 -12.11
C GLU A 79 -10.05 -3.15 -13.51
N LEU A 80 -9.47 -4.30 -13.90
CA LEU A 80 -8.87 -4.48 -15.23
C LEU A 80 -9.91 -4.43 -16.35
N ASN A 81 -11.08 -5.02 -16.14
CA ASN A 81 -12.15 -5.11 -17.13
C ASN A 81 -12.93 -3.80 -17.30
N THR A 82 -12.98 -2.95 -16.27
CA THR A 82 -13.78 -1.72 -16.27
C THR A 82 -13.04 -0.50 -16.81
N PHE A 83 -11.79 -0.64 -17.26
CA PHE A 83 -10.88 0.49 -17.51
C PHE A 83 -10.88 1.50 -16.35
N ALA A 84 -11.10 1.01 -15.12
CA ALA A 84 -11.09 1.85 -13.94
C ALA A 84 -9.74 2.59 -13.85
N ASP A 85 -9.78 3.87 -13.48
CA ASP A 85 -8.56 4.62 -13.26
C ASP A 85 -7.70 3.87 -12.23
N LYS A 86 -6.47 3.52 -12.64
CA LYS A 86 -5.48 2.82 -11.80
C LYS A 86 -5.17 3.55 -10.49
N HIS A 87 -5.60 4.81 -10.36
CA HIS A 87 -5.45 5.64 -9.17
C HIS A 87 -6.73 5.74 -8.33
N GLU A 88 -7.87 5.17 -8.71
CA GLU A 88 -9.11 5.23 -7.93
C GLU A 88 -8.93 4.73 -6.49
N TRP A 89 -8.14 3.68 -6.29
CA TRP A 89 -7.87 3.13 -4.97
C TRP A 89 -7.20 4.14 -4.02
N THR A 90 -6.50 5.16 -4.52
CA THR A 90 -5.86 6.17 -3.66
C THR A 90 -6.88 7.04 -2.93
N LYS A 91 -8.15 7.07 -3.38
CA LYS A 91 -9.27 7.70 -2.67
C LYS A 91 -9.56 7.02 -1.33
N LYS A 92 -9.04 5.81 -1.09
CA LYS A 92 -9.09 5.13 0.21
C LYS A 92 -8.10 5.72 1.22
N LEU A 93 -7.07 6.42 0.76
CA LEU A 93 -6.07 7.02 1.64
C LEU A 93 -6.63 8.29 2.31
N PRO A 94 -6.16 8.62 3.53
CA PRO A 94 -6.33 9.95 4.11
C PRO A 94 -5.97 11.05 3.11
N LYS A 95 -6.72 12.16 3.11
CA LYS A 95 -6.46 13.27 2.16
C LYS A 95 -5.04 13.81 2.32
N GLU A 96 -4.61 13.91 3.57
CA GLU A 96 -3.30 14.42 3.97
C GLU A 96 -2.15 13.48 3.55
N PHE A 97 -2.44 12.27 3.06
CA PHE A 97 -1.41 11.32 2.64
C PHE A 97 -0.51 11.87 1.52
N PHE A 98 -0.99 12.76 0.66
CA PHE A 98 -0.18 13.33 -0.43
C PHE A 98 0.52 14.65 -0.06
N ASP A 99 0.30 15.13 1.16
CA ASP A 99 0.93 16.36 1.63
C ASP A 99 2.42 16.14 1.93
N LYS A 100 3.12 17.23 2.28
CA LYS A 100 4.58 17.21 2.47
C LYS A 100 4.97 16.97 3.93
N GLU A 101 4.03 17.20 4.83
CA GLU A 101 4.19 17.10 6.27
C GLU A 101 4.51 15.65 6.63
N PRO A 102 5.61 15.40 7.37
CA PRO A 102 5.95 14.07 7.83
C PRO A 102 4.89 13.59 8.83
N TRP A 103 4.64 12.29 8.82
CA TRP A 103 3.81 11.63 9.82
C TRP A 103 4.67 10.89 10.82
N GLU A 104 4.27 10.90 12.08
CA GLU A 104 4.96 10.19 13.15
C GLU A 104 4.57 8.72 13.18
N GLU A 105 5.55 7.83 13.37
CA GLU A 105 5.30 6.41 13.56
C GLU A 105 4.44 6.18 14.81
N GLY A 106 3.39 5.36 14.68
CA GLY A 106 2.46 5.04 15.76
C GLY A 106 1.30 6.03 15.92
N GLN A 107 1.29 7.16 15.21
CA GLN A 107 0.15 8.08 15.19
C GLN A 107 -0.91 7.67 14.15
N GLU A 108 -2.16 8.09 14.38
CA GLU A 108 -3.30 7.88 13.49
C GLU A 108 -3.66 9.17 12.72
N TYR A 109 -4.00 9.04 11.44
CA TYR A 109 -4.36 10.14 10.54
C TYR A 109 -5.67 9.84 9.79
N GLU A 110 -6.45 10.87 9.43
CA GLU A 110 -7.83 10.74 8.89
C GLU A 110 -8.01 10.99 7.38
#